data_AF-A0A542LW96-F1
#
_entry.id   AF-A0A542LW96-F1
#
_cell.length_a   1.000
_cell.length_b   1.000
_cell.length_c   1.000
_cell.angle_alpha   90.00
_cell.angle_beta   90.00
_cell.angle_gamma   90.00
#
_symmetry.space_group_name_H-M   'P 1'
#
loop_
_entity.id
_entity.type
_entity.pdbx_description
1 polymer ?
#
loop_
_entity_poly.entity_id
_entity_poly.type
_entity_poly.pdbx_seq_one_letter_code
_entity_poly.pdbx_strand_id
1 'polypeptide(L)'
;MQYHPLAQPPPAPRFEARQPAAGSALLFHIEAGKLCMMREVFHPVRGWQCHDLSSARIARDLPGGRSTAFASALSVAVPWRMQMLHLALVVSDGAGDHLYLSLSNPAADLPPMAAHSVVRGAAPAWTACPFDAGPAPGRLAITRVQIGDASDRAFVVVDAVLDADGARRPARYAIDLGRGASRSAGPRWIEHRLPLDGGRVLASCLGRCRGGWDVDGLYLAGMAGTDAQLLYAPLYNPFNPMQPRWARHLALPRGRSADAIAACRNADNTSGLYVAAQGTLYYFSATNQNEGAQALALGSGPAFDGMRSLFAAATGERVTIWGLNGAGQVICTGAPQVHVADPGAWSVPVVILSDVEAIAPSPDGDGIDYTLFAQSGASLVRVTKAPGSGGWTREDVGPFQH
;
A
#
# COMPACT_ATOMS: atom_id res chain seq x y z
N MET A 1 12.53 -27.70 -13.01
CA MET A 1 12.19 -26.26 -12.95
C MET A 1 13.41 -25.52 -12.44
N GLN A 2 14.07 -24.76 -13.30
CA GLN A 2 15.21 -23.94 -12.91
C GLN A 2 14.73 -22.77 -12.05
N TYR A 3 15.47 -22.52 -10.97
CA TYR A 3 15.21 -21.46 -10.01
C TYR A 3 15.74 -20.15 -10.59
N HIS A 4 14.84 -19.23 -10.97
CA HIS A 4 15.26 -17.90 -11.43
C HIS A 4 15.11 -16.92 -10.26
N PRO A 5 16.18 -16.19 -9.88
CA PRO A 5 16.11 -15.23 -8.80
C PRO A 5 15.11 -14.11 -9.15
N LEU A 6 14.29 -13.69 -8.18
CA LEU A 6 13.47 -12.48 -8.34
C LEU A 6 14.37 -11.30 -8.72
N ALA A 7 13.89 -10.41 -9.58
CA ALA A 7 14.48 -9.08 -9.60
C ALA A 7 14.16 -8.34 -8.29
N GLN A 8 15.00 -7.37 -7.96
CA GLN A 8 14.84 -6.53 -6.77
C GLN A 8 13.43 -5.90 -6.77
N PRO A 9 12.65 -6.04 -5.68
CA PRO A 9 11.33 -5.44 -5.58
C PRO A 9 11.42 -3.91 -5.61
N PRO A 10 10.34 -3.22 -6.01
CA PRO A 10 10.30 -1.76 -5.95
C PRO A 10 10.53 -1.27 -4.51
N PRO A 11 11.23 -0.14 -4.32
CA PRO A 11 11.54 0.36 -2.99
C PRO A 11 10.27 0.61 -2.15
N ALA A 12 10.43 0.52 -0.83
CA ALA A 12 9.38 0.90 0.11
C ALA A 12 9.01 2.39 -0.04
N PRO A 13 7.75 2.77 0.23
CA PRO A 13 7.36 4.17 0.24
C PRO A 13 8.13 4.94 1.31
N ARG A 14 8.47 6.20 1.00
CA ARG A 14 9.16 7.13 1.91
C ARG A 14 8.29 7.53 3.10
N PHE A 15 7.02 7.77 2.83
CA PHE A 15 5.98 8.07 3.81
C PHE A 15 4.65 7.50 3.33
N GLU A 16 3.72 7.28 4.25
CA GLU A 16 2.33 6.92 3.95
C GLU A 16 1.39 7.82 4.73
N ALA A 17 0.22 8.12 4.15
CA ALA A 17 -0.79 8.96 4.77
C ALA A 17 -2.12 8.24 4.85
N ARG A 18 -2.83 8.42 5.96
CA ARG A 18 -4.12 7.78 6.26
C ARG A 18 -5.04 8.77 6.93
N GLN A 19 -6.31 8.84 6.55
CA GLN A 19 -7.28 9.72 7.17
C GLN A 19 -8.44 8.92 7.75
N PRO A 20 -8.48 8.77 9.09
CA PRO A 20 -9.64 8.20 9.76
C PRO A 20 -10.87 9.11 9.61
N ALA A 21 -12.06 8.53 9.49
CA ALA A 21 -13.35 9.23 9.35
C ALA A 21 -13.66 10.19 10.50
N ALA A 22 -13.10 9.97 11.70
CA ALA A 22 -13.34 10.79 12.87
C ALA A 22 -12.20 11.77 13.20
N GLY A 23 -11.17 11.92 12.36
CA GLY A 23 -9.95 12.61 12.78
C GLY A 23 -9.05 13.19 11.70
N SER A 24 -8.00 13.86 12.17
CA SER A 24 -6.96 14.45 11.33
C SER A 24 -6.23 13.39 10.50
N ALA A 25 -5.68 13.81 9.36
CA ALA A 25 -4.72 13.01 8.62
C ALA A 25 -3.55 12.57 9.50
N LEU A 26 -3.17 11.30 9.36
CA LEU A 26 -2.03 10.66 9.98
C LEU A 26 -0.98 10.43 8.90
N LEU A 27 0.24 10.86 9.16
CA LEU A 27 1.36 10.65 8.26
C LEU A 27 2.42 9.81 8.96
N PHE A 28 2.79 8.69 8.34
CA PHE A 28 3.78 7.76 8.86
C PHE A 28 5.07 7.88 8.05
N HIS A 29 6.21 7.90 8.74
CA HIS A 29 7.53 7.95 8.13
C HIS A 29 8.60 7.36 9.06
N ILE A 30 9.78 7.09 8.52
CA ILE A 30 10.95 6.76 9.32
C ILE A 30 11.84 8.00 9.43
N GLU A 31 12.19 8.37 10.66
CA GLU A 31 13.10 9.47 10.98
C GLU A 31 14.17 8.96 11.97
N ALA A 32 15.44 9.17 11.63
CA ALA A 32 16.58 8.75 12.46
C ALA A 32 16.50 7.28 12.94
N GLY A 33 15.99 6.38 12.09
CA GLY A 33 15.83 4.96 12.42
C GLY A 33 14.65 4.63 13.33
N LYS A 34 13.66 5.51 13.44
CA LYS A 34 12.43 5.30 14.23
C LYS A 34 11.21 5.47 13.33
N LEU A 35 10.21 4.61 13.49
CA LEU A 35 8.90 4.84 12.90
C LEU A 35 8.18 5.91 13.71
N CYS A 36 7.82 6.98 13.02
CA CYS A 36 7.13 8.15 13.54
C CYS A 36 5.76 8.30 12.88
N MET A 37 4.82 8.86 13.63
CA MET A 37 3.52 9.31 13.14
C MET A 37 3.37 10.81 13.40
N MET A 38 3.25 11.59 12.34
CA MET A 38 2.84 12.98 12.42
C MET A 38 1.32 13.09 12.37
N ARG A 39 0.79 13.95 13.22
CA ARG A 39 -0.64 14.25 13.30
C ARG A 39 -0.87 15.75 13.47
N GLU A 40 -1.87 16.26 12.78
CA GLU A 40 -2.32 17.65 12.95
C GLU A 40 -3.04 17.84 14.29
N VAL A 41 -2.62 18.87 15.03
CA VAL A 41 -3.17 19.26 16.32
C VAL A 41 -3.68 20.69 16.24
N PHE A 42 -4.88 20.92 16.77
CA PHE A 42 -5.60 22.20 16.61
C PHE A 42 -5.56 23.09 17.86
N HIS A 43 -5.10 22.58 19.02
CA HIS A 43 -5.08 23.31 20.29
C HIS A 43 -4.00 22.77 21.24
N PRO A 44 -3.31 23.59 22.06
CA PRO A 44 -3.33 25.07 22.11
C PRO A 44 -2.45 25.74 21.03
N VAL A 45 -1.61 24.97 20.33
CA VAL A 45 -0.81 25.41 19.20
C VAL A 45 -1.27 24.64 17.97
N ARG A 46 -1.59 25.34 16.88
CA ARG A 46 -1.85 24.70 15.58
C ARG A 46 -0.53 24.22 15.00
N GLY A 47 -0.50 22.98 14.51
CA GLY A 47 0.66 22.44 13.82
C GLY A 47 0.68 20.92 13.83
N TRP A 48 1.83 20.36 13.48
CA TRP A 48 2.05 18.93 13.42
C TRP A 48 2.82 18.44 14.64
N GLN A 49 2.30 17.40 15.29
CA GLN A 49 3.00 16.69 16.37
C GLN A 49 3.52 15.36 15.85
N CYS A 50 4.80 15.10 16.10
CA CYS A 50 5.45 13.85 15.79
C CYS A 50 5.40 12.92 17.02
N HIS A 51 4.92 11.70 16.82
CA HIS A 51 4.83 10.66 17.84
C HIS A 51 5.73 9.48 17.45
N ASP A 52 6.66 9.13 18.32
CA ASP A 52 7.48 7.92 18.18
C ASP A 52 6.63 6.67 18.45
N LEU A 53 6.56 5.78 17.46
CA LEU A 53 5.78 4.54 17.54
C LEU A 53 6.62 3.30 17.83
N SER A 54 7.95 3.39 17.79
CA SER A 54 8.82 2.21 17.68
C SER A 54 9.94 2.12 18.72
N SER A 55 10.48 3.23 19.23
CA SER A 55 11.68 3.19 20.08
C SER A 55 11.50 2.30 21.32
N ALA A 56 10.33 2.32 21.96
CA ALA A 56 10.07 1.48 23.13
C ALA A 56 10.12 -0.03 22.79
N ARG A 57 9.65 -0.43 21.60
CA ARG A 57 9.73 -1.81 21.13
C ARG A 57 11.17 -2.18 20.75
N ILE A 58 11.86 -1.31 20.02
CA ILE A 58 13.27 -1.49 19.64
C ILE A 58 14.14 -1.63 20.89
N ALA A 59 14.03 -0.74 21.86
CA ALA A 59 14.84 -0.76 23.07
C ALA A 59 14.63 -2.03 23.92
N ARG A 60 13.42 -2.61 23.92
CA ARG A 60 13.13 -3.84 24.65
C ARG A 60 13.65 -5.09 23.93
N ASP A 61 13.40 -5.19 22.63
CA ASP A 61 13.57 -6.46 21.92
C ASP A 61 14.92 -6.50 21.15
N LEU A 62 15.39 -5.36 20.65
CA LEU A 62 16.55 -5.21 19.76
C LEU A 62 17.36 -3.95 20.10
N PRO A 63 18.05 -3.89 21.27
CA PRO A 63 18.83 -2.72 21.65
C PRO A 63 19.85 -2.32 20.57
N GLY A 64 19.77 -1.07 20.09
CA GLY A 64 20.63 -0.56 19.00
C GLY A 64 20.07 -0.77 17.59
N GLY A 65 18.95 -1.49 17.46
CA GLY A 65 18.24 -1.66 16.19
C GLY A 65 17.64 -0.37 15.65
N ARG A 66 17.27 -0.39 14.36
CA ARG A 66 16.70 0.76 13.64
C ARG A 66 15.56 0.32 12.73
N SER A 67 14.49 1.09 12.68
CA SER A 67 13.42 0.93 11.70
C SER A 67 13.96 1.12 10.28
N THR A 68 13.66 0.19 9.36
CA THR A 68 14.12 0.24 7.96
C THR A 68 12.98 0.25 6.94
N ALA A 69 11.82 -0.29 7.30
CA ALA A 69 10.61 -0.25 6.48
C ALA A 69 9.36 -0.29 7.36
N PHE A 70 8.24 0.15 6.81
CA PHE A 70 6.94 0.07 7.46
C PHE A 70 5.83 -0.04 6.41
N ALA A 71 4.62 -0.34 6.86
CA ALA A 71 3.40 -0.24 6.06
C ALA A 71 2.22 0.11 6.97
N SER A 72 1.25 0.83 6.44
CA SER A 72 0.01 1.19 7.14
C SER A 72 -1.22 0.87 6.27
N ALA A 73 -2.34 0.53 6.90
CA ALA A 73 -3.60 0.28 6.21
C ALA A 73 -4.78 0.73 7.07
N LEU A 74 -5.86 1.17 6.43
CA LEU A 74 -7.12 1.49 7.10
C LEU A 74 -8.20 0.55 6.57
N SER A 75 -8.72 -0.30 7.46
CA SER A 75 -9.86 -1.16 7.14
C SER A 75 -11.10 -0.73 7.92
N VAL A 76 -12.29 -0.98 7.38
CA VAL A 76 -13.55 -0.83 8.12
C VAL A 76 -13.95 -2.20 8.69
N ALA A 77 -13.96 -2.35 10.01
CA ALA A 77 -14.43 -3.58 10.66
C ALA A 77 -15.95 -3.72 10.51
N VAL A 78 -16.39 -4.83 9.93
CA VAL A 78 -17.81 -5.20 9.76
C VAL A 78 -18.22 -6.15 10.91
N PRO A 79 -19.44 -6.05 11.47
CA PRO A 79 -20.56 -5.18 11.07
C PRO A 79 -20.55 -3.78 11.69
N TRP A 80 -19.67 -3.51 12.65
CA TRP A 80 -19.70 -2.32 13.50
C TRP A 80 -19.31 -1.01 12.78
N ARG A 81 -18.84 -1.09 11.54
CA ARG A 81 -18.35 0.03 10.71
C ARG A 81 -17.28 0.88 11.39
N MET A 82 -16.52 0.27 12.30
CA MET A 82 -15.42 0.93 12.99
C MET A 82 -14.16 0.88 12.13
N GLN A 83 -13.50 2.01 11.92
CA GLN A 83 -12.22 2.01 11.23
C GLN A 83 -11.11 1.50 12.15
N MET A 84 -10.25 0.68 11.57
CA MET A 84 -9.12 0.05 12.22
C MET A 84 -7.85 0.39 11.44
N LEU A 85 -6.85 0.89 12.15
CA LEU A 85 -5.50 1.12 11.67
C LEU A 85 -4.63 -0.13 11.89
N HIS A 86 -4.02 -0.59 10.82
CA HIS A 86 -3.02 -1.66 10.83
C HIS A 86 -1.66 -1.07 10.53
N LEU A 87 -0.64 -1.51 11.26
CA LEU A 87 0.74 -1.11 11.13
C LEU A 87 1.64 -2.34 11.06
N ALA A 88 2.64 -2.28 10.19
CA ALA A 88 3.75 -3.21 10.17
C ALA A 88 5.05 -2.41 10.25
N LEU A 89 6.02 -2.96 10.97
CA LEU A 89 7.31 -2.36 11.24
C LEU A 89 8.40 -3.39 10.98
N VAL A 90 9.45 -2.97 10.27
CA VAL A 90 10.68 -3.73 10.10
C VAL A 90 11.78 -3.04 10.89
N VAL A 91 12.45 -3.79 11.76
CA VAL A 91 13.61 -3.32 12.53
C VAL A 91 14.83 -4.14 12.15
N SER A 92 15.91 -3.47 11.75
CA SER A 92 17.21 -4.10 11.52
C SER A 92 18.09 -3.96 12.75
N ASP A 93 18.71 -5.05 13.20
CA ASP A 93 19.73 -5.05 14.26
C ASP A 93 21.17 -5.10 13.70
N GLY A 94 21.31 -5.02 12.37
CA GLY A 94 22.58 -5.16 11.66
C GLY A 94 22.91 -6.59 11.25
N ALA A 95 22.47 -7.60 12.01
CA ALA A 95 22.60 -9.01 11.66
C ALA A 95 21.45 -9.47 10.74
N GLY A 96 20.25 -8.92 10.94
CA GLY A 96 19.09 -9.18 10.09
C GLY A 96 17.92 -8.28 10.44
N ASP A 97 16.85 -8.44 9.67
CA ASP A 97 15.62 -7.69 9.82
C ASP A 97 14.56 -8.51 10.56
N HIS A 98 13.80 -7.83 11.41
CA HIS A 98 12.75 -8.39 12.26
C HIS A 98 11.42 -7.71 11.95
N LEU A 99 10.37 -8.52 11.75
CA LEU A 99 9.02 -8.03 11.47
C LEU A 99 8.20 -7.92 12.75
N TYR A 100 7.54 -6.78 12.93
CA TYR A 100 6.55 -6.53 13.96
C TYR A 100 5.22 -6.09 13.35
N LEU A 101 4.12 -6.58 13.88
CA LEU A 101 2.77 -6.24 13.45
C LEU A 101 1.98 -5.65 14.61
N SER A 102 1.29 -4.54 14.35
CA SER A 102 0.28 -3.98 15.25
C SER A 102 -1.02 -3.81 14.45
N LEU A 103 -1.95 -4.74 14.65
CA LEU A 103 -3.16 -4.86 13.82
C LEU A 103 -4.39 -4.52 14.64
N SER A 104 -5.43 -4.03 13.95
CA SER A 104 -6.74 -3.70 14.53
C SER A 104 -6.68 -2.62 15.62
N ASN A 105 -5.83 -1.61 15.45
CA ASN A 105 -5.81 -0.45 16.34
C ASN A 105 -7.04 0.41 16.03
N PRO A 106 -7.88 0.77 17.01
CA PRO A 106 -9.03 1.65 16.78
C PRO A 106 -8.60 2.98 16.16
N ALA A 107 -9.25 3.39 15.06
CA ALA A 107 -8.89 4.63 14.35
C ALA A 107 -9.72 5.86 14.80
N ALA A 108 -10.79 5.68 15.58
CA ALA A 108 -11.83 6.71 15.81
C ALA A 108 -12.00 7.22 17.26
N ASP A 109 -11.05 7.01 18.17
CA ASP A 109 -11.23 7.41 19.58
C ASP A 109 -10.75 8.84 19.92
N LEU A 110 -11.43 9.89 19.44
CA LEU A 110 -11.36 11.23 20.06
C LEU A 110 -12.63 12.09 19.93
N PRO A 111 -13.34 12.38 21.03
CA PRO A 111 -13.71 13.75 21.40
C PRO A 111 -12.45 14.52 21.87
N PRO A 112 -12.41 15.86 21.79
CA PRO A 112 -11.20 16.63 22.04
C PRO A 112 -11.01 16.85 23.54
N MET A 113 -10.71 15.81 24.33
CA MET A 113 -10.06 15.88 25.64
C MET A 113 -9.73 14.44 26.11
N ALA A 114 -8.55 14.28 26.71
CA ALA A 114 -7.96 13.05 27.26
C ALA A 114 -7.30 12.09 26.26
N ALA A 115 -5.97 12.20 26.18
CA ALA A 115 -5.06 11.10 25.93
C ALA A 115 -5.43 9.85 26.78
N HIS A 116 -5.11 8.65 26.30
CA HIS A 116 -5.29 7.25 26.79
C HIS A 116 -5.59 6.02 25.79
N SER A 117 -5.11 5.84 24.51
CA SER A 117 -5.44 4.84 23.42
C SER A 117 -4.79 5.18 22.02
N VAL A 118 -3.57 4.71 21.67
CA VAL A 118 -2.79 4.97 20.41
C VAL A 118 -2.73 6.42 19.89
N VAL A 119 -3.86 6.98 19.44
CA VAL A 119 -4.17 8.41 19.30
C VAL A 119 -4.27 9.16 20.65
N ARG A 120 -4.27 8.38 21.71
CA ARG A 120 -4.43 8.75 23.10
C ARG A 120 -3.17 8.17 23.86
N GLY A 121 -1.95 8.11 23.33
CA GLY A 121 -0.76 7.81 24.18
C GLY A 121 -0.60 6.40 24.79
N ALA A 122 -1.31 5.37 24.30
CA ALA A 122 -0.90 3.98 24.51
C ALA A 122 -0.14 3.53 23.26
N ALA A 123 1.17 3.24 23.35
CA ALA A 123 1.96 2.83 22.19
C ALA A 123 1.32 1.64 21.44
N PRO A 124 1.49 1.53 20.11
CA PRO A 124 0.96 0.39 19.36
C PRO A 124 1.36 -0.94 20.00
N ALA A 125 0.40 -1.84 20.15
CA ALA A 125 0.68 -3.18 20.65
C ALA A 125 1.36 -4.00 19.55
N TRP A 126 2.68 -3.94 19.52
CA TRP A 126 3.50 -4.67 18.56
C TRP A 126 3.59 -6.15 18.92
N THR A 127 3.32 -7.02 17.96
CA THR A 127 3.51 -8.48 18.03
C THR A 127 4.68 -8.85 17.13
N ALA A 128 5.67 -9.57 17.67
CA ALA A 128 6.77 -10.08 16.84
C ALA A 128 6.26 -11.16 15.87
N CYS A 129 6.79 -11.13 14.64
CA CYS A 129 6.50 -12.11 13.60
C CYS A 129 7.83 -12.72 13.13
N PRO A 130 8.44 -13.61 13.93
CA PRO A 130 9.70 -14.23 13.57
C PRO A 130 9.55 -15.05 12.29
N PHE A 131 10.62 -15.12 11.49
CA PHE A 131 10.64 -15.93 10.29
C PHE A 131 10.53 -17.42 10.63
N ASP A 132 9.50 -18.09 10.10
CA ASP A 132 9.21 -19.50 10.34
C ASP A 132 8.97 -20.31 9.04
N ALA A 133 9.26 -19.73 7.87
CA ALA A 133 9.01 -20.37 6.58
C ALA A 133 10.03 -21.48 6.21
N GLY A 134 11.00 -21.75 7.08
CA GLY A 134 12.07 -22.70 6.86
C GLY A 134 13.21 -22.54 7.89
N PRO A 135 14.39 -23.12 7.64
CA PRO A 135 15.58 -22.86 8.45
C PRO A 135 15.88 -21.37 8.50
N ALA A 136 16.42 -20.90 9.63
CA ALA A 136 16.83 -19.51 9.77
C ALA A 136 17.87 -19.16 8.68
N PRO A 137 17.65 -18.13 7.86
CA PRO A 137 18.65 -17.68 6.90
C PRO A 137 19.86 -17.11 7.64
N GLY A 138 21.03 -17.10 6.98
CA GLY A 138 22.22 -16.42 7.53
C GLY A 138 21.98 -14.94 7.74
N ARG A 139 21.21 -14.30 6.83
CA ARG A 139 20.66 -12.96 7.00
C ARG A 139 19.31 -12.83 6.30
N LEU A 140 18.33 -12.27 7.00
CA LEU A 140 17.03 -11.87 6.46
C LEU A 140 17.07 -10.36 6.22
N ALA A 141 16.84 -9.91 4.99
CA ALA A 141 16.68 -8.49 4.68
C ALA A 141 15.29 -8.25 4.11
N ILE A 142 14.41 -7.57 4.85
CA ILE A 142 13.06 -7.24 4.42
C ILE A 142 13.11 -5.93 3.62
N THR A 143 12.73 -6.02 2.36
CA THR A 143 12.81 -4.91 1.39
C THR A 143 11.50 -4.14 1.25
N ARG A 144 10.37 -4.77 1.54
CA ARG A 144 9.04 -4.15 1.47
C ARG A 144 8.06 -4.92 2.33
N VAL A 145 7.12 -4.19 2.94
CA VAL A 145 5.93 -4.74 3.58
C VAL A 145 4.71 -4.06 2.97
N GLN A 146 3.61 -4.79 2.82
CA GLN A 146 2.33 -4.27 2.34
C GLN A 146 1.21 -4.81 3.23
N ILE A 147 0.22 -3.97 3.53
CA ILE A 147 -1.00 -4.37 4.25
C ILE A 147 -2.21 -4.01 3.38
N GLY A 148 -3.14 -4.95 3.25
CA GLY A 148 -4.39 -4.74 2.50
C GLY A 148 -5.48 -4.11 3.38
N ASP A 149 -6.25 -3.19 2.79
CA ASP A 149 -7.37 -2.47 3.43
C ASP A 149 -8.69 -3.28 3.49
N ALA A 150 -8.63 -4.61 3.51
CA ALA A 150 -9.83 -5.44 3.48
C ALA A 150 -10.65 -5.30 4.77
N SER A 151 -11.97 -5.20 4.63
CA SER A 151 -12.89 -5.02 5.76
C SER A 151 -13.11 -6.30 6.59
N ASP A 152 -12.74 -7.46 6.04
CA ASP A 152 -12.94 -8.76 6.66
C ASP A 152 -11.73 -9.23 7.50
N ARG A 153 -10.51 -8.87 7.09
CA ARG A 153 -9.25 -9.13 7.83
C ARG A 153 -8.08 -8.34 7.24
N ALA A 154 -7.00 -8.20 8.02
CA ALA A 154 -5.72 -7.74 7.47
C ALA A 154 -5.08 -8.83 6.61
N PHE A 155 -4.50 -8.43 5.47
CA PHE A 155 -3.64 -9.27 4.64
C PHE A 155 -2.27 -8.61 4.56
N VAL A 156 -1.21 -9.34 4.94
CA VAL A 156 0.15 -8.80 4.99
C VAL A 156 1.04 -9.56 4.01
N VAL A 157 1.82 -8.82 3.23
CA VAL A 157 2.81 -9.35 2.30
C VAL A 157 4.16 -8.76 2.61
N VAL A 158 5.19 -9.60 2.56
CA VAL A 158 6.58 -9.23 2.82
C VAL A 158 7.45 -9.65 1.65
N ASP A 159 8.19 -8.70 1.10
CA ASP A 159 9.28 -8.97 0.16
C ASP A 159 10.60 -8.96 0.91
N ALA A 160 11.38 -10.03 0.77
CA ALA A 160 12.64 -10.20 1.47
C ALA A 160 13.74 -10.73 0.55
N VAL A 161 14.98 -10.57 0.99
CA VAL A 161 16.16 -11.24 0.45
C VAL A 161 16.73 -12.11 1.56
N LEU A 162 16.81 -13.40 1.28
CA LEU A 162 17.42 -14.38 2.16
C LEU A 162 18.87 -14.57 1.73
N ASP A 163 19.81 -14.35 2.63
CA ASP A 163 21.19 -14.75 2.43
C ASP A 163 21.36 -16.13 3.07
N ALA A 164 21.47 -17.17 2.23
CA ALA A 164 21.73 -18.55 2.64
C ALA A 164 22.93 -19.07 1.87
N ASP A 165 23.93 -19.60 2.58
CA ASP A 165 25.13 -20.22 1.99
C ASP A 165 25.89 -19.31 1.00
N GLY A 166 25.90 -17.99 1.25
CA GLY A 166 26.55 -17.00 0.39
C GLY A 166 25.76 -16.59 -0.86
N ALA A 167 24.57 -17.15 -1.08
CA ALA A 167 23.67 -16.77 -2.16
C ALA A 167 22.54 -15.87 -1.67
N ARG A 168 22.32 -14.74 -2.36
CA ARG A 168 21.20 -13.83 -2.10
C ARG A 168 19.98 -14.32 -2.89
N ARG A 169 18.96 -14.78 -2.18
CA ARG A 169 17.72 -15.31 -2.75
C ARG A 169 16.55 -14.40 -2.38
N PRO A 170 16.07 -13.57 -3.32
CA PRO A 170 14.87 -12.81 -3.09
C PRO A 170 13.65 -13.74 -3.04
N ALA A 171 12.72 -13.43 -2.15
CA ALA A 171 11.53 -14.22 -1.86
C ALA A 171 10.38 -13.30 -1.43
N ARG A 172 9.16 -13.75 -1.63
CA ARG A 172 7.95 -13.08 -1.14
C ARG A 172 7.19 -14.02 -0.23
N TYR A 173 6.57 -13.46 0.79
CA TYR A 173 5.77 -14.18 1.77
C TYR A 173 4.43 -13.49 1.99
N ALA A 174 3.38 -14.27 2.14
CA ALA A 174 2.14 -13.83 2.78
C ALA A 174 2.21 -14.21 4.26
N ILE A 175 1.80 -13.32 5.16
CA ILE A 175 1.72 -13.65 6.58
C ILE A 175 0.31 -14.17 6.88
N ASP A 176 0.23 -15.43 7.28
CA ASP A 176 -0.98 -16.01 7.84
C ASP A 176 -1.12 -15.58 9.29
N LEU A 177 -2.21 -14.85 9.57
CA LEU A 177 -2.53 -14.33 10.89
C LEU A 177 -3.43 -15.27 11.70
N GLY A 178 -3.67 -16.49 11.19
CA GLY A 178 -4.59 -17.47 11.76
C GLY A 178 -6.07 -17.09 11.59
N ARG A 179 -6.94 -18.09 11.64
CA ARG A 179 -8.41 -17.92 11.69
C ARG A 179 -8.97 -18.60 12.95
N GLY A 180 -9.92 -17.96 13.62
CA GLY A 180 -10.67 -18.57 14.73
C GLY A 180 -9.75 -19.16 15.82
N ALA A 181 -9.98 -20.43 16.17
CA ALA A 181 -9.22 -21.16 17.20
C ALA A 181 -7.72 -21.37 16.89
N SER A 182 -7.28 -21.14 15.64
CA SER A 182 -5.88 -21.25 15.21
C SER A 182 -5.04 -19.99 15.50
N ARG A 183 -5.67 -18.88 15.94
CA ARG A 183 -4.96 -17.63 16.31
C ARG A 183 -3.91 -17.80 17.41
N SER A 184 -4.02 -18.84 18.23
CA SER A 184 -3.08 -19.13 19.32
C SER A 184 -1.67 -19.51 18.84
N ALA A 185 -1.50 -19.87 17.56
CA ALA A 185 -0.20 -20.26 17.00
C ALA A 185 0.68 -19.05 16.58
N GLY A 186 0.16 -17.82 16.64
CA GLY A 186 0.88 -16.63 16.19
C GLY A 186 0.93 -16.49 14.65
N PRO A 187 1.54 -15.39 14.15
CA PRO A 187 1.63 -15.13 12.71
C PRO A 187 2.68 -16.04 12.04
N ARG A 188 2.38 -16.54 10.84
CA ARG A 188 3.22 -17.49 10.09
C ARG A 188 3.56 -17.01 8.69
N TRP A 189 4.78 -17.23 8.25
CA TRP A 189 5.29 -16.88 6.93
C TRP A 189 5.00 -17.99 5.92
N ILE A 190 4.15 -17.69 4.95
CA ILE A 190 3.83 -18.62 3.86
C ILE A 190 4.48 -18.10 2.58
N GLU A 191 5.43 -18.86 2.03
CA GLU A 191 6.10 -18.49 0.77
C GLU A 191 5.04 -18.21 -0.31
N HIS A 192 5.07 -17.00 -0.86
CA HIS A 192 4.28 -16.57 -2.01
C HIS A 192 5.18 -16.59 -3.25
N ARG A 193 5.24 -17.74 -3.91
CA ARG A 193 5.97 -17.86 -5.16
C ARG A 193 5.30 -17.00 -6.22
N LEU A 194 6.05 -16.04 -6.76
CA LEU A 194 5.58 -15.21 -7.85
C LEU A 194 5.35 -16.11 -9.08
N PRO A 195 4.17 -16.04 -9.71
CA PRO A 195 3.91 -16.77 -10.95
C PRO A 195 4.49 -16.04 -12.17
N LEU A 196 5.42 -15.10 -11.99
CA LEU A 196 6.14 -14.47 -13.09
C LEU A 196 7.27 -15.41 -13.52
N ASP A 197 7.34 -15.73 -14.80
CA ASP A 197 8.30 -16.69 -15.36
C ASP A 197 9.72 -16.11 -15.37
N GLY A 198 10.41 -16.19 -14.23
CA GLY A 198 11.80 -15.71 -14.08
C GLY A 198 11.98 -14.21 -14.32
N GLY A 199 10.89 -13.45 -14.20
CA GLY A 199 10.82 -12.05 -14.59
C GLY A 199 11.10 -11.04 -13.48
N ARG A 200 11.32 -9.79 -13.89
CA ARG A 200 11.44 -8.63 -13.00
C ARG A 200 10.08 -8.06 -12.63
N VAL A 201 9.83 -7.85 -11.33
CA VAL A 201 8.67 -7.08 -10.85
C VAL A 201 8.96 -5.59 -11.00
N LEU A 202 8.07 -4.85 -11.65
CA LEU A 202 8.12 -3.40 -11.79
C LEU A 202 7.19 -2.72 -10.80
N ALA A 203 5.97 -3.24 -10.64
CA ALA A 203 4.99 -2.72 -9.70
C ALA A 203 4.15 -3.85 -9.09
N SER A 204 3.69 -3.63 -7.86
CA SER A 204 2.78 -4.53 -7.17
C SER A 204 1.85 -3.78 -6.25
N CYS A 205 0.59 -4.20 -6.19
CA CYS A 205 -0.36 -3.73 -5.19
C CYS A 205 -1.29 -4.85 -4.73
N LEU A 206 -1.79 -4.75 -3.50
CA LEU A 206 -2.79 -5.67 -2.95
C LEU A 206 -4.20 -5.30 -3.42
N GLY A 207 -5.03 -6.31 -3.63
CA GLY A 207 -6.46 -6.16 -3.85
C GLY A 207 -7.12 -7.51 -4.05
N ARG A 208 -8.41 -7.55 -4.36
CA ARG A 208 -9.16 -8.81 -4.47
C ARG A 208 -9.91 -8.87 -5.79
N CYS A 209 -9.59 -9.82 -6.64
CA CYS A 209 -10.39 -10.07 -7.83
C CYS A 209 -11.75 -10.68 -7.44
N ARG A 210 -12.77 -10.54 -8.28
CA ARG A 210 -13.99 -11.34 -8.10
C ARG A 210 -13.68 -12.83 -8.27
N GLY A 211 -14.31 -13.66 -7.45
CA GLY A 211 -14.00 -15.09 -7.38
C GLY A 211 -12.67 -15.40 -6.68
N GLY A 212 -12.13 -14.45 -5.89
CA GLY A 212 -10.99 -14.67 -5.00
C GLY A 212 -11.33 -15.35 -3.67
N TRP A 213 -12.60 -15.74 -3.45
CA TRP A 213 -13.08 -16.49 -2.27
C TRP A 213 -12.60 -15.92 -0.93
N ASP A 214 -12.78 -14.62 -0.72
CA ASP A 214 -12.39 -13.90 0.50
C ASP A 214 -10.90 -13.90 0.84
N VAL A 215 -10.07 -14.05 -0.20
CA VAL A 215 -8.62 -13.97 -0.13
C VAL A 215 -8.15 -12.85 -1.04
N ASP A 216 -7.50 -11.84 -0.46
CA ASP A 216 -6.77 -10.85 -1.24
C ASP A 216 -5.67 -11.54 -2.05
N GLY A 217 -5.27 -10.90 -3.12
CA GLY A 217 -4.16 -11.27 -3.97
C GLY A 217 -3.27 -10.10 -4.27
N LEU A 218 -2.24 -10.38 -5.05
CA LEU A 218 -1.29 -9.41 -5.57
C LEU A 218 -1.55 -9.23 -7.05
N TYR A 219 -1.76 -7.98 -7.44
CA TYR A 219 -1.54 -7.57 -8.81
C TYR A 219 -0.05 -7.34 -9.01
N LEU A 220 0.48 -7.86 -10.10
CA LEU A 220 1.90 -7.83 -10.41
C LEU A 220 2.10 -7.39 -11.85
N ALA A 221 2.82 -6.29 -12.02
CA ALA A 221 3.35 -5.86 -13.30
C ALA A 221 4.84 -6.17 -13.35
N GLY A 222 5.31 -6.75 -14.44
CA GLY A 222 6.68 -7.16 -14.59
C GLY A 222 7.10 -7.47 -16.02
N MET A 223 8.31 -7.98 -16.17
CA MET A 223 8.93 -8.35 -17.43
C MET A 223 9.53 -9.75 -17.33
N ALA A 224 9.15 -10.69 -18.20
CA ALA A 224 9.86 -11.95 -18.40
C ALA A 224 10.75 -11.82 -19.64
N GLY A 225 12.05 -11.57 -19.45
CA GLY A 225 12.91 -11.13 -20.56
C GLY A 225 12.42 -9.79 -21.14
N THR A 226 12.00 -9.80 -22.40
CA THR A 226 11.40 -8.63 -23.08
C THR A 226 9.87 -8.61 -23.02
N ASP A 227 9.24 -9.66 -22.51
CA ASP A 227 7.79 -9.80 -22.53
C ASP A 227 7.17 -9.16 -21.29
N ALA A 228 6.31 -8.17 -21.52
CA ALA A 228 5.54 -7.54 -20.47
C ALA A 228 4.51 -8.54 -19.90
N GLN A 229 4.46 -8.64 -18.58
CA GLN A 229 3.50 -9.47 -17.86
C GLN A 229 2.72 -8.61 -16.88
N LEU A 230 1.40 -8.75 -16.90
CA LEU A 230 0.49 -8.25 -15.87
C LEU A 230 -0.35 -9.43 -15.39
N LEU A 231 -0.41 -9.67 -14.09
CA LEU A 231 -1.19 -10.78 -13.55
C LEU A 231 -1.76 -10.47 -12.17
N TYR A 232 -2.76 -11.25 -11.79
CA TYR A 232 -3.27 -11.34 -10.43
C TYR A 232 -2.97 -12.72 -9.86
N ALA A 233 -2.51 -12.80 -8.61
CA ALA A 233 -2.34 -14.06 -7.90
C ALA A 233 -2.88 -13.97 -6.47
N PRO A 234 -3.82 -14.85 -6.05
CA PRO A 234 -4.30 -14.85 -4.67
C PRO A 234 -3.14 -15.12 -3.71
N LEU A 235 -3.24 -14.62 -2.46
CA LEU A 235 -2.16 -14.80 -1.48
C LEU A 235 -1.98 -16.26 -1.05
N TYR A 236 -3.05 -17.04 -1.08
CA TYR A 236 -3.03 -18.49 -0.88
C TYR A 236 -4.22 -19.11 -1.61
N ASN A 237 -4.16 -20.43 -1.83
CA ASN A 237 -5.30 -21.15 -2.34
C ASN A 237 -6.35 -21.30 -1.19
N PRO A 238 -7.57 -20.76 -1.36
CA PRO A 238 -8.59 -20.73 -0.31
C PRO A 238 -9.14 -22.11 0.04
N PHE A 239 -9.02 -23.08 -0.87
CA PHE A 239 -9.52 -24.45 -0.68
C PHE A 239 -8.46 -25.37 -0.10
N ASN A 240 -7.20 -25.17 -0.48
CA ASN A 240 -6.06 -25.87 0.11
C ASN A 240 -4.80 -25.00 0.01
N PRO A 241 -4.37 -24.34 1.10
CA PRO A 241 -3.20 -23.46 1.10
C PRO A 241 -1.88 -24.11 0.63
N MET A 242 -1.80 -25.45 0.65
CA MET A 242 -0.63 -26.21 0.19
C MET A 242 -0.61 -26.43 -1.33
N GLN A 243 -1.70 -26.17 -2.04
CA GLN A 243 -1.78 -26.31 -3.49
C GLN A 243 -1.39 -25.02 -4.24
N PRO A 244 -1.01 -25.11 -5.53
CA PRO A 244 -0.74 -23.94 -6.35
C PRO A 244 -1.90 -22.94 -6.35
N ARG A 245 -1.51 -21.67 -6.43
CA ARG A 245 -2.42 -20.53 -6.55
C ARG A 245 -2.85 -20.43 -8.01
N TRP A 246 -4.13 -20.18 -8.27
CA TRP A 246 -4.61 -19.88 -9.61
C TRP A 246 -4.31 -18.41 -9.94
N ALA A 247 -3.13 -18.19 -10.50
CA ALA A 247 -2.78 -16.90 -11.10
C ALA A 247 -3.62 -16.65 -12.35
N ARG A 248 -3.85 -15.38 -12.65
CA ARG A 248 -4.63 -14.92 -13.82
C ARG A 248 -3.82 -13.88 -14.58
N HIS A 249 -3.49 -14.15 -15.84
CA HIS A 249 -2.82 -13.17 -16.70
C HIS A 249 -3.83 -12.15 -17.20
N LEU A 250 -3.46 -10.89 -17.13
CA LEU A 250 -4.23 -9.75 -17.59
C LEU A 250 -3.48 -9.10 -18.75
N ALA A 251 -4.20 -8.67 -19.77
CA ALA A 251 -3.61 -8.19 -21.00
C ALA A 251 -3.85 -6.68 -21.17
N LEU A 252 -2.75 -5.95 -21.33
CA LEU A 252 -2.79 -4.59 -21.86
C LEU A 252 -2.82 -4.63 -23.39
N PRO A 253 -3.55 -3.72 -24.06
CA PRO A 253 -3.60 -3.66 -25.50
C PRO A 253 -2.20 -3.58 -26.12
N ARG A 254 -1.95 -4.39 -27.16
CA ARG A 254 -0.65 -4.49 -27.86
C ARG A 254 0.51 -4.97 -26.99
N GLY A 255 0.26 -5.64 -25.88
CA GLY A 255 1.32 -6.21 -25.03
C GLY A 255 2.19 -5.16 -24.34
N ARG A 256 1.63 -3.98 -24.04
CA ARG A 256 2.35 -2.90 -23.36
C ARG A 256 2.82 -3.32 -21.97
N SER A 257 3.96 -2.77 -21.53
CA SER A 257 4.40 -2.86 -20.14
C SER A 257 3.72 -1.80 -19.29
N ALA A 258 3.33 -2.16 -18.08
CA ALA A 258 2.75 -1.24 -17.12
C ALA A 258 3.85 -0.42 -16.44
N ASP A 259 3.67 0.91 -16.41
CA ASP A 259 4.53 1.84 -15.71
C ASP A 259 4.21 1.86 -14.20
N ALA A 260 2.91 1.90 -13.88
CA ALA A 260 2.41 1.83 -12.51
C ALA A 260 1.02 1.17 -12.45
N ILE A 261 0.69 0.58 -11.31
CA ILE A 261 -0.61 -0.05 -11.05
C ILE A 261 -1.18 0.39 -9.69
N ALA A 262 -2.50 0.44 -9.59
CA ALA A 262 -3.22 0.70 -8.34
C ALA A 262 -4.53 -0.10 -8.29
N ALA A 263 -4.81 -0.73 -7.15
CA ALA A 263 -6.09 -1.35 -6.90
C ALA A 263 -6.99 -0.38 -6.12
N CYS A 264 -8.25 -0.27 -6.55
CA CYS A 264 -9.29 0.48 -5.85
C CYS A 264 -10.30 -0.50 -5.27
N ARG A 265 -10.40 -0.57 -3.94
CA ARG A 265 -11.30 -1.49 -3.26
C ARG A 265 -12.75 -1.00 -3.33
N ASN A 266 -13.64 -1.92 -3.62
CA ASN A 266 -15.09 -1.75 -3.58
C ASN A 266 -15.62 -2.14 -2.18
N ALA A 267 -16.86 -1.74 -1.88
CA ALA A 267 -17.50 -2.05 -0.60
C ALA A 267 -17.61 -3.57 -0.32
N ASP A 268 -17.64 -4.41 -1.35
CA ASP A 268 -17.68 -5.87 -1.27
C ASP A 268 -16.28 -6.52 -1.15
N ASN A 269 -15.26 -5.73 -0.82
CA ASN A 269 -13.84 -6.07 -0.81
C ASN A 269 -13.21 -6.40 -2.17
N THR A 270 -13.97 -6.56 -3.26
CA THR A 270 -13.37 -6.73 -4.58
C THR A 270 -12.65 -5.46 -5.01
N SER A 271 -11.82 -5.51 -6.05
CA SER A 271 -11.06 -4.35 -6.49
C SER A 271 -11.08 -4.17 -7.99
N GLY A 272 -11.32 -2.93 -8.42
CA GLY A 272 -10.93 -2.50 -9.75
C GLY A 272 -9.41 -2.30 -9.81
N LEU A 273 -8.78 -2.69 -10.91
CA LEU A 273 -7.36 -2.47 -11.14
C LEU A 273 -7.18 -1.35 -12.17
N TYR A 274 -6.41 -0.33 -11.80
CA TYR A 274 -5.99 0.75 -12.67
C TYR A 274 -4.54 0.56 -13.06
N VAL A 275 -4.24 0.80 -14.33
CA VAL A 275 -2.90 0.59 -14.89
C VAL A 275 -2.53 1.77 -15.77
N ALA A 276 -1.42 2.44 -15.48
CA ALA A 276 -0.83 3.42 -16.37
C ALA A 276 0.22 2.73 -17.24
N ALA A 277 0.12 2.89 -18.56
CA ALA A 277 1.08 2.31 -19.50
C ALA A 277 1.19 3.17 -20.77
N GLN A 278 2.38 3.71 -21.02
CA GLN A 278 2.72 4.45 -22.25
C GLN A 278 1.71 5.57 -22.58
N GLY A 279 1.44 6.44 -21.61
CA GLY A 279 0.57 7.60 -21.81
C GLY A 279 -0.93 7.31 -21.80
N THR A 280 -1.34 6.09 -21.45
CA THR A 280 -2.75 5.69 -21.33
C THR A 280 -3.06 5.18 -19.94
N LEU A 281 -4.19 5.60 -19.36
CA LEU A 281 -4.79 5.00 -18.17
C LEU A 281 -5.77 3.91 -18.60
N TYR A 282 -5.59 2.72 -18.02
CA TYR A 282 -6.40 1.54 -18.26
C TYR A 282 -7.12 1.07 -17.00
N TYR A 283 -8.19 0.30 -17.19
CA TYR A 283 -9.01 -0.25 -16.14
C TYR A 283 -9.41 -1.71 -16.40
N PHE A 284 -9.29 -2.53 -15.36
CA PHE A 284 -9.92 -3.83 -15.24
C PHE A 284 -10.95 -3.78 -14.12
N SER A 285 -12.23 -3.95 -14.46
CA SER A 285 -13.26 -4.09 -13.43
C SER A 285 -13.02 -5.34 -12.59
N ALA A 286 -13.52 -5.34 -11.36
CA ALA A 286 -13.46 -6.52 -10.50
C ALA A 286 -14.05 -7.79 -11.16
N THR A 287 -14.98 -7.63 -12.10
CA THR A 287 -15.63 -8.70 -12.87
C THR A 287 -14.88 -9.08 -14.16
N ASN A 288 -13.92 -8.26 -14.62
CA ASN A 288 -13.13 -8.48 -15.84
C ASN A 288 -11.65 -8.70 -15.48
N GLN A 289 -11.38 -9.71 -14.66
CA GLN A 289 -10.03 -10.10 -14.22
C GLN A 289 -9.89 -11.62 -14.25
N ASN A 290 -10.39 -12.23 -15.32
CA ASN A 290 -10.17 -13.65 -15.64
C ASN A 290 -8.88 -13.80 -16.46
N GLU A 291 -8.45 -15.04 -16.68
CA GLU A 291 -7.31 -15.32 -17.56
C GLU A 291 -7.51 -14.69 -18.95
N GLY A 292 -6.53 -13.92 -19.41
CA GLY A 292 -6.56 -13.24 -20.70
C GLY A 292 -7.49 -12.02 -20.78
N ALA A 293 -8.06 -11.56 -19.65
CA ALA A 293 -8.91 -10.37 -19.62
C ALA A 293 -8.19 -9.17 -20.25
N GLN A 294 -8.92 -8.37 -21.03
CA GLN A 294 -8.39 -7.19 -21.71
C GLN A 294 -8.74 -5.92 -20.94
N ALA A 295 -7.79 -4.99 -20.87
CA ALA A 295 -7.98 -3.71 -20.21
C ALA A 295 -8.86 -2.77 -21.04
N LEU A 296 -9.73 -2.01 -20.37
CA LEU A 296 -10.46 -0.88 -20.97
C LEU A 296 -9.57 0.37 -20.90
N ALA A 297 -9.38 1.06 -22.03
CA ALA A 297 -8.72 2.37 -22.03
C ALA A 297 -9.69 3.45 -21.53
N LEU A 298 -9.31 4.18 -20.48
CA LEU A 298 -10.11 5.25 -19.90
C LEU A 298 -9.75 6.63 -20.46
N GLY A 299 -8.48 6.84 -20.78
CA GLY A 299 -8.01 8.11 -21.31
C GLY A 299 -6.54 8.03 -21.68
N SER A 300 -6.11 8.87 -22.62
CA SER A 300 -4.71 8.99 -23.03
C SER A 300 -4.27 10.44 -23.05
N GLY A 301 -3.00 10.69 -22.76
CA GLY A 301 -2.41 12.02 -22.81
C GLY A 301 -1.08 12.08 -22.06
N PRO A 302 -0.33 13.17 -22.25
CA PRO A 302 1.03 13.33 -21.71
C PRO A 302 1.06 13.32 -20.17
N ALA A 303 -0.07 13.62 -19.52
CA ALA A 303 -0.22 13.54 -18.07
C ALA A 303 0.08 12.13 -17.51
N PHE A 304 -0.10 11.08 -18.32
CA PHE A 304 0.12 9.69 -17.91
C PHE A 304 1.48 9.11 -18.32
N ASP A 305 2.35 9.91 -18.95
CA ASP A 305 3.64 9.42 -19.45
C ASP A 305 4.61 9.09 -18.30
N GLY A 306 5.23 7.91 -18.38
CA GLY A 306 6.27 7.48 -17.44
C GLY A 306 5.80 7.46 -15.98
N MET A 307 4.57 7.00 -15.73
CA MET A 307 3.99 7.01 -14.40
C MET A 307 4.87 6.24 -13.39
N ARG A 308 5.38 6.93 -12.36
CA ARG A 308 6.25 6.34 -11.33
C ARG A 308 5.47 5.67 -10.21
N SER A 309 4.30 6.24 -9.88
CA SER A 309 3.40 5.67 -8.88
C SER A 309 1.96 6.04 -9.19
N LEU A 310 1.03 5.14 -8.90
CA LEU A 310 -0.40 5.32 -9.09
C LEU A 310 -1.12 4.96 -7.79
N PHE A 311 -2.16 5.69 -7.46
CA PHE A 311 -3.03 5.46 -6.31
C PHE A 311 -4.48 5.61 -6.74
N ALA A 312 -5.36 4.80 -6.17
CA ALA A 312 -6.77 4.81 -6.49
C ALA A 312 -7.59 4.66 -5.21
N ALA A 313 -8.64 5.47 -5.06
CA ALA A 313 -9.55 5.35 -3.94
C ALA A 313 -11.00 5.59 -4.38
N ALA A 314 -11.91 4.84 -3.77
CA ALA A 314 -13.34 5.08 -3.87
C ALA A 314 -13.79 5.78 -2.58
N THR A 315 -14.33 6.99 -2.73
CA THR A 315 -14.84 7.80 -1.61
C THR A 315 -16.22 8.32 -1.98
N GLY A 316 -17.22 8.01 -1.16
CA GLY A 316 -18.61 8.27 -1.51
C GLY A 316 -18.98 7.63 -2.85
N GLU A 317 -19.49 8.44 -3.77
CA GLU A 317 -19.92 7.98 -5.11
C GLU A 317 -18.87 8.22 -6.20
N ARG A 318 -17.60 8.43 -5.85
CA ARG A 318 -16.55 8.75 -6.82
C ARG A 318 -15.33 7.86 -6.65
N VAL A 319 -14.69 7.55 -7.78
CA VAL A 319 -13.33 7.03 -7.81
C VAL A 319 -12.39 8.14 -8.25
N THR A 320 -11.29 8.29 -7.51
CA THR A 320 -10.24 9.25 -7.79
C THR A 320 -8.92 8.52 -7.95
N ILE A 321 -8.15 8.95 -8.96
CA ILE A 321 -6.84 8.46 -9.29
C ILE A 321 -5.84 9.60 -9.11
N TRP A 322 -4.78 9.32 -8.35
CA TRP A 322 -3.61 10.18 -8.25
C TRP A 322 -2.42 9.47 -8.87
N GLY A 323 -1.62 10.21 -9.62
CA GLY A 323 -0.39 9.71 -10.23
C GLY A 323 0.77 10.66 -9.99
N LEU A 324 1.97 10.10 -9.87
CA LEU A 324 3.23 10.85 -9.96
C LEU A 324 3.93 10.45 -11.24
N ASN A 325 4.00 11.35 -12.22
CA ASN A 325 4.55 11.03 -13.53
C ASN A 325 6.08 11.15 -13.59
N GLY A 326 6.67 10.82 -14.75
CA GLY A 326 8.11 10.85 -14.98
C GLY A 326 8.70 12.26 -14.98
N ALA A 327 7.87 13.28 -15.18
CA ALA A 327 8.25 14.69 -15.18
C ALA A 327 8.21 15.33 -13.77
N GLY A 328 7.97 14.55 -12.70
CA GLY A 328 7.86 15.12 -11.36
C GLY A 328 6.53 15.78 -11.05
N GLN A 329 5.50 15.54 -11.88
CA GLN A 329 4.19 16.16 -11.71
C GLN A 329 3.21 15.21 -11.04
N VAL A 330 2.43 15.76 -10.12
CA VAL A 330 1.29 15.04 -9.53
C VAL A 330 0.05 15.34 -10.36
N ILE A 331 -0.62 14.30 -10.82
CA ILE A 331 -1.86 14.38 -11.59
C ILE A 331 -3.02 13.81 -10.80
N CYS A 332 -4.21 14.37 -11.03
CA CYS A 332 -5.46 13.90 -10.46
C CYS A 332 -6.52 13.78 -11.55
N THR A 333 -7.27 12.67 -11.56
CA THR A 333 -8.47 12.48 -12.38
C THR A 333 -9.47 11.61 -11.61
N GLY A 334 -10.75 11.62 -11.98
CA GLY A 334 -11.74 10.75 -11.37
C GLY A 334 -13.04 10.68 -12.16
N ALA A 335 -13.89 9.74 -11.78
CA ALA A 335 -15.20 9.50 -12.37
C ALA A 335 -16.21 9.14 -11.26
N PRO A 336 -17.52 9.33 -11.51
CA PRO A 336 -18.55 8.71 -10.67
C PRO A 336 -18.34 7.19 -10.61
N GLN A 337 -18.46 6.58 -9.44
CA GLN A 337 -18.18 5.17 -9.20
C GLN A 337 -19.04 4.26 -10.10
N VAL A 338 -20.29 4.64 -10.35
CA VAL A 338 -21.22 3.92 -11.24
C VAL A 338 -20.85 4.02 -12.73
N HIS A 339 -19.96 4.94 -13.10
CA HIS A 339 -19.54 5.21 -14.48
C HIS A 339 -18.02 5.01 -14.68
N VAL A 340 -17.31 4.34 -13.77
CA VAL A 340 -15.85 4.12 -13.91
C VAL A 340 -15.46 3.36 -15.18
N ALA A 341 -16.38 2.55 -15.72
CA ALA A 341 -16.20 1.81 -16.97
C ALA A 341 -16.63 2.61 -18.22
N ASP A 342 -17.05 3.87 -18.08
CA ASP A 342 -17.32 4.77 -19.18
C ASP A 342 -16.16 5.78 -19.32
N PRO A 343 -15.31 5.67 -20.34
CA PRO A 343 -14.23 6.62 -20.58
C PRO A 343 -14.70 8.09 -20.63
N GLY A 344 -15.92 8.34 -21.12
CA GLY A 344 -16.48 9.69 -21.23
C GLY A 344 -16.85 10.34 -19.88
N ALA A 345 -16.97 9.54 -18.81
CA ALA A 345 -17.30 10.01 -17.47
C ALA A 345 -16.08 10.47 -16.65
N TRP A 346 -14.87 10.24 -17.16
CA TRP A 346 -13.63 10.64 -16.49
C TRP A 346 -13.31 12.11 -16.72
N SER A 347 -12.98 12.83 -15.64
CA SER A 347 -12.50 14.20 -15.76
C SER A 347 -11.16 14.26 -16.49
N VAL A 348 -10.92 15.33 -17.24
CA VAL A 348 -9.59 15.60 -17.81
C VAL A 348 -8.54 15.60 -16.68
N PRO A 349 -7.40 14.89 -16.84
CA PRO A 349 -6.34 14.90 -15.84
C PRO A 349 -5.82 16.31 -15.59
N VAL A 350 -5.76 16.71 -14.32
CA VAL A 350 -5.20 18.01 -13.90
C VAL A 350 -3.87 17.80 -13.19
N VAL A 351 -2.87 18.61 -13.54
CA VAL A 351 -1.60 18.69 -12.79
C VAL A 351 -1.85 19.56 -11.56
N ILE A 352 -1.61 19.02 -10.37
CA ILE A 352 -1.87 19.70 -9.08
C ILE A 352 -0.59 20.13 -8.37
N LEU A 353 0.54 19.48 -8.67
CA LEU A 353 1.86 19.84 -8.18
C LEU A 353 2.93 19.52 -9.24
N SER A 354 4.06 20.21 -9.15
CA SER A 354 5.29 19.92 -9.91
C SER A 354 6.48 19.81 -8.95
N ASP A 355 7.61 19.31 -9.44
CA ASP A 355 8.84 19.10 -8.67
C ASP A 355 8.65 18.19 -7.44
N VAL A 356 7.86 17.13 -7.63
CA VAL A 356 7.52 16.15 -6.58
C VAL A 356 8.32 14.86 -6.75
N GLU A 357 8.83 14.37 -5.62
CA GLU A 357 9.61 13.13 -5.54
C GLU A 357 8.78 11.92 -5.08
N ALA A 358 7.82 12.15 -4.18
CA ALA A 358 6.97 11.12 -3.61
C ALA A 358 5.62 11.72 -3.19
N ILE A 359 4.57 10.90 -3.19
CA ILE A 359 3.23 11.27 -2.75
C ILE A 359 2.61 10.20 -1.87
N ALA A 360 1.70 10.62 -0.99
CA ALA A 360 0.81 9.76 -0.24
C ALA A 360 -0.58 10.38 -0.20
N PRO A 361 -1.51 9.94 -1.07
CA PRO A 361 -2.91 10.34 -0.99
C PRO A 361 -3.54 9.86 0.30
N SER A 362 -4.36 10.70 0.89
CA SER A 362 -5.11 10.45 2.11
C SER A 362 -6.56 10.86 1.86
N PRO A 363 -7.31 10.05 1.08
CA PRO A 363 -8.68 10.36 0.72
C PRO A 363 -9.56 10.42 1.98
N ASP A 364 -10.39 11.45 2.09
CA ASP A 364 -11.32 11.58 3.21
C ASP A 364 -12.52 10.63 3.06
N GLY A 365 -13.07 10.16 4.18
CA GLY A 365 -14.21 9.25 4.23
C GLY A 365 -15.49 9.83 3.60
N ASP A 366 -15.65 11.16 3.67
CA ASP A 366 -16.87 11.85 3.23
C ASP A 366 -16.84 12.24 1.74
N GLY A 367 -15.71 12.05 1.05
CA GLY A 367 -15.59 12.24 -0.40
C GLY A 367 -15.65 13.69 -0.90
N ILE A 368 -15.66 14.67 0.01
CA ILE A 368 -15.73 16.11 -0.30
C ILE A 368 -14.34 16.73 -0.36
N ASP A 369 -13.43 16.32 0.54
CA ASP A 369 -12.05 16.82 0.62
C ASP A 369 -11.03 15.75 0.20
N TYR A 370 -10.13 16.13 -0.70
CA TYR A 370 -8.99 15.29 -1.07
C TYR A 370 -7.75 15.85 -0.41
N THR A 371 -7.19 15.12 0.56
CA THR A 371 -5.89 15.44 1.13
C THR A 371 -4.81 14.61 0.43
N LEU A 372 -3.75 15.27 -0.01
CA LEU A 372 -2.55 14.65 -0.57
C LEU A 372 -1.34 15.17 0.18
N PHE A 373 -0.44 14.29 0.57
CA PHE A 373 0.89 14.68 1.02
C PHE A 373 1.89 14.46 -0.10
N ALA A 374 2.80 15.41 -0.30
CA ALA A 374 3.83 15.34 -1.31
C ALA A 374 5.17 15.82 -0.76
N GLN A 375 6.24 15.15 -1.15
CA GLN A 375 7.61 15.56 -0.84
C GLN A 375 8.20 16.29 -2.06
N SER A 376 8.77 17.46 -1.80
CA SER A 376 9.55 18.23 -2.76
C SER A 376 10.85 18.66 -2.07
N GLY A 377 11.97 18.01 -2.44
CA GLY A 377 13.24 18.14 -1.72
C GLY A 377 13.12 17.78 -0.24
N ALA A 378 13.51 18.71 0.63
CA ALA A 378 13.46 18.56 2.10
C ALA A 378 12.12 19.01 2.72
N SER A 379 11.13 19.40 1.90
CA SER A 379 9.85 19.90 2.38
C SER A 379 8.75 18.87 2.14
N LEU A 380 7.91 18.69 3.15
CA LEU A 380 6.65 17.99 3.00
C LEU A 380 5.51 19.00 2.93
N VAL A 381 4.67 18.85 1.92
CA VAL A 381 3.50 19.70 1.70
C VAL A 381 2.22 18.89 1.77
N ARG A 382 1.20 19.50 2.34
CA ARG A 382 -0.18 19.05 2.26
C ARG A 382 -0.87 19.83 1.15
N VAL A 383 -1.59 19.13 0.29
CA VAL A 383 -2.49 19.74 -0.69
C VAL A 383 -3.89 19.28 -0.41
N THR A 384 -4.82 20.23 -0.32
CA THR A 384 -6.23 19.95 -0.12
C THR A 384 -7.04 20.55 -1.25
N LYS A 385 -7.95 19.76 -1.83
CA LYS A 385 -8.93 20.30 -2.77
C LYS A 385 -10.07 20.94 -2.00
N ALA A 386 -10.36 22.22 -2.26
CA ALA A 386 -11.44 22.91 -1.60
C ALA A 386 -12.81 22.36 -2.03
N PRO A 387 -13.76 22.17 -1.09
CA PRO A 387 -15.14 21.79 -1.41
C PRO A 387 -15.77 22.75 -2.43
N GLY A 388 -16.42 22.21 -3.46
CA GLY A 388 -17.27 22.97 -4.38
C GLY A 388 -16.59 23.94 -5.37
N SER A 389 -15.39 24.45 -5.09
CA SER A 389 -14.69 25.41 -5.96
C SER A 389 -13.70 24.78 -6.94
N GLY A 390 -13.31 23.52 -6.70
CA GLY A 390 -12.34 22.81 -7.53
C GLY A 390 -10.88 23.27 -7.36
N GLY A 391 -10.64 24.34 -6.61
CA GLY A 391 -9.31 24.87 -6.31
C GLY A 391 -8.51 23.96 -5.36
N TRP A 392 -7.18 24.02 -5.47
CA TRP A 392 -6.26 23.31 -4.59
C TRP A 392 -5.53 24.31 -3.70
N THR A 393 -5.53 24.07 -2.39
CA THR A 393 -4.73 24.82 -1.42
C THR A 393 -3.50 24.01 -1.04
N ARG A 394 -2.40 24.71 -0.76
CA ARG A 394 -1.13 24.12 -0.34
C ARG A 394 -0.75 24.68 1.03
N GLU A 395 -0.31 23.79 1.91
CA GLU A 395 0.21 24.10 3.24
C GLU A 395 1.53 23.35 3.45
N ASP A 396 2.52 24.02 4.05
CA ASP A 396 3.76 23.35 4.46
C ASP A 396 3.53 22.59 5.77
N VAL A 397 3.86 21.30 5.78
CA VAL A 397 3.75 20.46 6.98
C VAL A 397 4.98 20.62 7.88
N GLY A 398 6.13 20.89 7.28
CA GLY A 398 7.40 21.11 7.96
C GLY A 398 8.59 20.50 7.21
N PRO A 399 9.80 20.63 7.77
CA PRO A 399 10.97 19.94 7.23
C PRO A 399 10.80 18.43 7.34
N PHE A 400 11.23 17.73 6.30
CA PHE A 400 11.16 16.28 6.19
C PHE A 400 12.54 15.77 5.76
N GLN A 401 13.29 15.25 6.75
CA GLN A 401 14.63 14.71 6.55
C GLN A 401 14.59 13.18 6.63
N HIS A 402 15.19 12.51 5.65
CA HIS A 402 15.35 11.06 5.58
C HIS A 402 16.75 10.63 6.01
#